data_AF-D5BBD8-F1
#
_entry.id   AF-D5BBD8-F1
#
_cell.length_a   1.000
_cell.length_b   1.000
_cell.length_c   1.000
_cell.angle_alpha   90.00
_cell.angle_beta   90.00
_cell.angle_gamma   90.00
#
_symmetry.space_group_name_H-M   'P 1'
#
loop_
_entity.id
_entity.type
_entity.pdbx_description
1 polymer ?
#
loop_
_entity_poly.entity_id
_entity_poly.type
_entity_poly.pdbx_seq_one_letter_code
_entity_poly.pdbx_strand_id
1 'polypeptide(L)' 'MKLAFFSTKSYDKEFFDPYHKKDIDLKYFEVRLFKDTANLAKDYDGVCVFVHDDLNEKP' A
#
# COMPACT_ATOMS: atom_id res chain seq x y z
N MET A 1 -5.93 -10.63 -7.16
CA MET A 1 -5.09 -10.32 -5.99
C MET A 1 -5.22 -8.84 -5.69
N LYS A 2 -5.49 -8.42 -4.45
CA LYS A 2 -5.59 -7.03 -4.04
C LYS A 2 -4.34 -6.61 -3.28
N LEU A 3 -3.66 -5.56 -3.74
CA LEU A 3 -2.50 -4.99 -3.07
C LEU A 3 -2.80 -3.59 -2.56
N ALA A 4 -2.49 -3.34 -1.29
CA ALA A 4 -2.60 -2.03 -0.66
C ALA A 4 -1.23 -1.34 -0.60
N PHE A 5 -1.07 -0.25 -1.32
CA PHE A 5 0.13 0.59 -1.31
C PHE A 5 -0.07 1.71 -0.30
N PHE A 6 0.85 1.85 0.65
CA PHE A 6 0.85 2.91 1.66
C PHE A 6 1.93 3.96 1.39
N SER A 7 1.82 5.12 2.04
CA SER A 7 2.74 6.25 1.88
C SER A 7 2.88 6.75 0.44
N THR A 8 1.88 6.51 -0.41
CA THR A 8 2.00 6.82 -1.84
C THR A 8 1.82 8.29 -2.15
N LYS A 9 2.42 8.73 -3.25
CA LYS A 9 2.23 10.02 -3.90
C LYS A 9 1.71 9.81 -5.33
N SER A 10 1.36 10.91 -6.00
CA SER A 10 0.86 10.88 -7.38
C SER A 10 1.84 10.18 -8.34
N TYR A 11 3.15 10.39 -8.15
CA TYR A 11 4.17 9.78 -8.99
C TYR A 11 4.24 8.26 -8.85
N ASP A 12 3.87 7.69 -7.70
CA ASP A 12 3.85 6.23 -7.52
C ASP A 12 2.76 5.63 -8.41
N LYS A 13 1.57 6.22 -8.39
CA LYS A 13 0.48 5.80 -9.26
C LYS A 13 0.85 5.92 -10.74
N GLU A 14 1.40 7.06 -11.14
CA GLU A 14 1.84 7.29 -12.53
C GLU A 14 2.91 6.27 -12.97
N PHE A 15 3.78 5.86 -12.05
CA PHE A 15 4.82 4.88 -12.32
C PHE A 15 4.29 3.44 -12.36
N PHE A 16 3.40 3.03 -11.45
CA PHE A 16 2.95 1.65 -11.32
C PHE A 16 1.75 1.30 -12.21
N ASP A 17 0.84 2.24 -12.49
CA ASP A 17 -0.35 2.00 -13.31
C ASP A 17 -0.02 1.42 -14.71
N PRO A 18 1.03 1.87 -15.42
CA PRO A 18 1.44 1.26 -16.70
C PRO A 18 1.84 -0.22 -16.61
N TYR A 19 2.27 -0.70 -15.44
CA TYR A 19 2.69 -2.09 -15.21
C TYR A 19 1.57 -2.95 -14.59
N HIS A 20 0.38 -2.39 -14.41
CA HIS A 20 -0.77 -3.09 -13.86
C HIS A 20 -1.11 -4.35 -14.68
N LYS A 21 -1.36 -5.46 -13.97
CA LYS A 21 -1.83 -6.72 -14.55
C LYS A 21 -3.30 -6.90 -14.22
N LYS A 22 -4.11 -7.41 -15.16
CA LYS A 22 -5.56 -7.58 -14.99
C LYS A 22 -5.97 -8.40 -13.75
N ASP A 23 -5.09 -9.28 -13.28
CA ASP A 23 -5.36 -10.16 -12.13
C ASP A 23 -4.93 -9.55 -10.79
N ILE A 24 -4.38 -8.33 -10.79
CA ILE A 24 -3.88 -7.61 -9.62
C ILE A 24 -4.56 -6.25 -9.52
N ASP A 25 -5.39 -6.05 -8.50
CA ASP A 25 -6.01 -4.77 -8.17
C ASP A 25 -5.09 -3.97 -7.24
N LEU A 26 -4.69 -2.77 -7.67
CA LEU A 26 -3.79 -1.88 -6.95
C LEU A 26 -4.59 -0.76 -6.27
N LYS A 27 -4.54 -0.70 -4.95
CA LYS A 27 -5.08 0.42 -4.17
C LYS A 27 -3.96 1.27 -3.61
N TYR A 28 -4.04 2.57 -3.83
CA TYR A 28 -3.09 3.56 -3.30
C TYR A 28 -3.69 4.29 -2.09
N PHE A 29 -2.92 4.35 -1.01
CA PHE A 29 -3.21 5.10 0.21
C PHE A 29 -2.07 6.10 0.47
N GLU A 30 -2.39 7.39 0.51
CA GLU A 30 -1.39 8.43 0.80
C GLU A 30 -0.97 8.47 2.28
N VAL A 31 -1.73 7.79 3.15
CA VAL A 31 -1.41 7.71 4.58
C VAL A 31 -0.26 6.75 4.83
N ARG A 32 0.58 7.09 5.82
CA ARG A 32 1.62 6.19 6.31
C ARG A 32 0.99 4.94 6.91
N LEU A 33 1.60 3.77 6.70
CA LEU A 33 1.29 2.56 7.45
C LEU A 33 1.93 2.64 8.84
N PHE A 34 1.09 2.56 9.86
CA PHE A 34 1.47 2.40 11.26
C PHE A 34 0.29 1.75 12.00
N LYS A 35 0.44 1.53 13.30
CA LYS A 35 -0.54 0.79 14.14
C LYS A 35 -2.01 1.20 13.90
N ASP A 36 -2.32 2.49 13.80
CA ASP A 36 -3.71 2.95 13.70
C ASP A 36 -4.26 2.86 12.27
N THR A 37 -3.40 2.91 11.25
CA THR A 37 -3.78 2.82 9.83
C THR A 37 -3.67 1.40 9.27
N ALA A 38 -3.08 0.46 10.00
CA ALA A 38 -2.93 -0.93 9.58
C ALA A 38 -4.25 -1.61 9.22
N ASN A 39 -5.37 -1.20 9.84
CA ASN A 39 -6.70 -1.70 9.51
C ASN A 39 -7.14 -1.39 8.07
N LEU A 40 -6.53 -0.41 7.39
CA LEU A 40 -6.83 -0.12 5.97
C LEU A 40 -6.35 -1.23 5.04
N ALA A 41 -5.41 -2.07 5.47
CA ALA A 41 -4.94 -3.24 4.74
C ALA A 41 -5.86 -4.46 4.90
N LYS A 42 -6.96 -4.34 5.67
CA LYS A 42 -7.91 -5.44 5.85
C LYS A 42 -8.52 -5.84 4.50
N ASP A 43 -8.62 -7.15 4.29
CA ASP A 43 -9.15 -7.78 3.07
C ASP A 43 -8.30 -7.57 1.80
N TYR A 44 -7.04 -7.14 1.97
CA TYR A 44 -6.01 -7.17 0.92
C TYR A 44 -5.13 -8.41 1.07
N ASP A 45 -4.64 -8.92 -0.05
CA ASP A 45 -3.77 -10.10 -0.09
C ASP A 45 -2.31 -9.75 0.26
N GLY A 46 -1.93 -8.48 0.12
CA GLY A 46 -0.60 -7.99 0.44
C GLY A 46 -0.52 -6.47 0.55
N VAL A 47 0.58 -6.00 1.14
CA VAL A 47 0.88 -4.56 1.29
C VAL A 47 2.19 -4.19 0.61
N CYS A 48 2.21 -3.02 -0.02
CA CYS A 48 3.43 -2.35 -0.47
C CYS A 48 3.65 -1.13 0.42
N VAL A 49 4.85 -1.02 0.97
CA VAL A 49 5.21 0.01 1.96
C VAL A 49 6.44 0.76 1.52
N PHE A 50 6.64 1.94 2.08
CA PHE A 50 7.81 2.78 1.86
C PHE A 50 8.71 2.82 3.10
N VAL A 51 9.94 3.32 2.93
CA VAL A 51 11.00 3.28 3.98
C VAL A 51 10.65 3.98 5.30
N HIS A 52 9.60 4.80 5.30
CA HIS A 52 9.13 5.52 6.46
C HIS A 52 7.90 4.89 7.12
N ASP A 53 7.32 3.84 6.55
CA ASP A 53 6.23 3.09 7.18
C ASP A 53 6.74 2.31 8.40
N ASP A 54 5.86 2.09 9.37
CA ASP A 54 6.14 1.35 10.60
C ASP A 54 5.59 -0.08 10.48
N LEU A 55 6.52 -1.03 10.41
CA LEU A 55 6.26 -2.48 10.33
C LEU A 55 6.60 -3.22 11.62
N ASN A 56 6.78 -2.51 12.74
CA ASN A 56 7.15 -3.15 13.99
C ASN A 56 6.01 -4.03 14.52
N GLU A 57 6.38 -5.20 15.08
CA GLU A 57 5.42 -6.11 15.74
C GLU A 57 4.83 -5.48 17.01
N LYS A 58 5.57 -4.55 17.63
CA LYS A 58 5.22 -3.86 18.87
C LYS A 58 5.58 -2.37 18.76
N PRO A 59 4.79 -1.48 19.40
CA PRO A 59 5.08 -0.05 19.45
C PRO A 59 6.36 0.27 20.24
#